data_AF-A0A2G4G3N4-F1
#
_entry.id   AF-A0A2G4G3N4-F1
#
_cell.length_a   1.000
_cell.length_b   1.000
_cell.length_c   1.000
_cell.angle_alpha   90.00
_cell.angle_beta   90.00
_cell.angle_gamma   90.00
#
_symmetry.space_group_name_H-M   'P 1'
#
loop_
_entity.id
_entity.type
_entity.pdbx_description
1 polymer ?
#
loop_
_entity_poly.entity_id
_entity_poly.type
_entity_poly.pdbx_seq_one_letter_code
_entity_poly.pdbx_strand_id
1 'polypeptide(L)' 'MADATTSRPSETGTAELISNLKSDRLWLLRQIDAGRWPQWRLDLAALERELGQLLDQLSDADSSADA' A
#
# COMPACT_ATOMS: atom_id res chain seq x y z
N MET A 1 -5.81 -11.11 -32.29
CA MET A 1 -4.69 -11.72 -31.52
C MET A 1 -3.41 -11.05 -32.01
N ALA A 2 -2.60 -10.36 -31.23
CA ALA A 2 -2.49 -10.20 -29.79
C ALA A 2 -2.04 -8.75 -29.51
N ASP A 3 -2.81 -7.99 -28.75
CA ASP A 3 -2.34 -6.75 -28.13
C ASP A 3 -2.14 -7.04 -26.65
N ALA A 4 -1.02 -7.70 -26.35
CA ALA A 4 -0.52 -7.76 -25.00
C ALA A 4 0.20 -6.43 -24.74
N THR A 5 -0.58 -5.36 -24.53
CA THR A 5 -0.10 -4.17 -23.83
C THR A 5 0.12 -4.55 -22.36
N THR A 6 1.16 -5.35 -22.15
CA THR A 6 1.83 -5.42 -20.86
C THR A 6 2.47 -4.06 -20.70
N SER A 7 1.74 -3.12 -20.11
CA SER A 7 2.30 -1.88 -19.57
C SER A 7 3.50 -2.28 -18.74
N ARG A 8 4.70 -2.07 -19.29
CA ARG A 8 5.92 -2.06 -18.49
C ARG A 8 5.64 -1.11 -17.31
N PRO A 9 5.98 -1.48 -16.07
CA PRO A 9 5.98 -0.51 -14.98
C PRO A 9 7.09 0.50 -15.29
N SER A 10 6.75 1.47 -16.12
CA SER A 10 7.59 2.61 -16.47
C SER A 10 7.71 3.43 -15.20
N GLU A 11 8.80 3.22 -14.47
CA GLU A 11 9.32 4.15 -13.45
C GLU A 11 8.23 4.76 -12.56
N THR A 12 7.39 3.91 -11.94
CA THR A 12 6.43 4.33 -10.92
C THR A 12 7.21 5.08 -9.84
N GLY A 13 7.10 6.41 -9.83
CA GLY A 13 7.86 7.25 -8.91
C GLY A 13 7.53 6.86 -7.47
N THR A 14 8.45 7.12 -6.53
CA THR A 14 8.26 6.80 -5.11
C THR A 14 6.91 7.32 -4.58
N ALA A 15 6.50 8.51 -5.01
CA ALA A 15 5.19 9.08 -4.66
C ALA A 15 3.99 8.24 -5.17
N GLU A 16 4.08 7.68 -6.37
CA GLU A 16 3.04 6.84 -6.94
C GLU A 16 3.00 5.46 -6.25
N LEU A 17 4.17 4.90 -5.89
CA LEU A 17 4.26 3.69 -5.06
C LEU A 17 3.63 3.91 -3.67
N ILE A 18 3.90 5.05 -3.04
CA ILE A 18 3.29 5.45 -1.77
C ILE A 18 1.76 5.55 -1.90
N SER A 19 1.27 6.14 -2.99
CA SER A 19 -0.17 6.26 -3.26
C SER A 19 -0.85 4.89 -3.44
N ASN A 20 -0.21 3.98 -4.16
CA ASN A 20 -0.70 2.61 -4.35
C ASN A 20 -0.73 1.85 -3.02
N LEU A 21 0.33 1.93 -2.21
CA LEU A 21 0.37 1.33 -0.88
C LEU A 21 -0.71 1.88 0.06
N LYS A 22 -0.99 3.18 0.01
CA LYS A 22 -2.10 3.80 0.77
C LYS A 22 -3.45 3.21 0.35
N SER A 23 -3.65 3.01 -0.95
CA SER A 23 -4.88 2.41 -1.49
C SER A 23 -5.03 0.94 -1.09
N ASP A 24 -3.95 0.17 -1.17
CA ASP A 24 -3.91 -1.25 -0.79
C ASP A 24 -4.17 -1.43 0.70
N ARG A 25 -3.60 -0.58 1.56
CA ARG A 25 -3.87 -0.55 3.00
C ARG A 25 -5.36 -0.37 3.30
N LEU A 26 -6.01 0.59 2.64
CA LEU A 26 -7.46 0.82 2.80
C LEU A 26 -8.29 -0.36 2.31
N TRP A 27 -7.87 -0.98 1.20
CA TRP A 27 -8.52 -2.19 0.70
C TRP A 27 -8.41 -3.33 1.72
N LEU A 28 -7.23 -3.57 2.28
CA LEU A 28 -6.98 -4.61 3.27
C LEU A 28 -7.86 -4.43 4.51
N LEU A 29 -7.92 -3.20 5.04
CA LEU A 29 -8.77 -2.88 6.20
C LEU A 29 -10.24 -3.19 5.93
N ARG A 30 -10.76 -2.79 4.76
CA ARG A 30 -12.16 -3.10 4.35
C ARG A 30 -12.42 -4.60 4.27
N GLN A 31 -11.45 -5.41 3.81
CA GLN A 31 -11.60 -6.86 3.77
C GLN A 31 -11.61 -7.47 5.17
N ILE A 32 -10.74 -6.99 6.06
CA ILE A 32 -10.70 -7.40 7.46
C ILE A 32 -12.03 -7.08 8.16
N ASP A 33 -12.57 -5.89 7.94
CA ASP A 33 -13.86 -5.45 8.50
C ASP A 33 -15.04 -6.23 7.93
N ALA A 34 -14.97 -6.64 6.66
CA ALA A 34 -15.94 -7.53 6.03
C ALA A 34 -15.86 -8.99 6.55
N GLY A 35 -14.96 -9.29 7.49
CA GLY A 35 -14.80 -10.61 8.08
C GLY A 35 -14.11 -11.63 7.16
N ARG A 36 -13.40 -11.15 6.12
CA ARG A 36 -12.62 -12.03 5.24
C ARG A 36 -11.38 -12.55 5.98
N TRP A 37 -10.98 -13.77 5.65
CA TRP A 37 -9.81 -14.46 6.23
C TRP A 37 -9.78 -14.45 7.77
N PRO A 38 -10.81 -15.00 8.43
CA PRO A 38 -10.88 -15.00 9.89
C PRO A 38 -9.66 -15.65 10.55
N GLN A 39 -9.07 -16.67 9.93
CA GLN A 39 -7.86 -17.34 10.41
C GLN A 39 -6.59 -16.47 10.38
N TRP A 40 -6.55 -15.42 9.55
CA TRP A 40 -5.39 -14.52 9.40
C TRP A 40 -5.71 -13.11 9.89
N ARG A 41 -6.86 -12.88 10.53
CA ARG A 41 -7.31 -11.53 10.89
C ARG A 41 -6.30 -10.78 11.76
N LEU A 42 -5.67 -11.48 12.71
CA LEU A 42 -4.64 -10.90 13.58
C LEU A 42 -3.37 -10.57 12.82
N ASP A 43 -2.90 -11.49 11.98
CA ASP A 43 -1.70 -11.30 11.17
C ASP A 43 -1.89 -10.16 10.15
N LEU A 44 -3.05 -10.11 9.51
CA LEU A 44 -3.42 -9.05 8.56
C LEU A 44 -3.58 -7.69 9.25
N ALA A 45 -4.10 -7.64 10.48
CA ALA A 45 -4.16 -6.41 11.26
C ALA A 45 -2.77 -5.93 11.70
N ALA A 46 -1.86 -6.86 12.03
CA ALA A 46 -0.47 -6.52 12.31
C ALA A 46 0.21 -5.94 11.06
N LEU A 47 0.04 -6.58 9.91
CA LEU A 47 0.58 -6.12 8.63
C LEU A 47 0.01 -4.75 8.21
N GLU A 48 -1.30 -4.53 8.36
CA GLU A 48 -1.92 -3.22 8.11
C GLU A 48 -1.30 -2.12 8.98
N ARG A 49 -1.04 -2.42 10.25
CA ARG A 49 -0.44 -1.49 11.20
C ARG A 49 1.02 -1.19 10.86
N GLU A 50 1.81 -2.19 10.48
CA GLU A 50 3.18 -2.02 9.99
C GLU A 50 3.23 -1.16 8.73
N LEU A 51 2.31 -1.40 7.78
CA LEU A 51 2.17 -0.57 6.58
C LEU A 51 1.82 0.88 6.94
N GLY A 52 0.95 1.10 7.94
CA GLY A 52 0.66 2.43 8.46
C GLY A 52 1.91 3.15 8.94
N GLN A 53 2.71 2.50 9.78
CA GLN A 53 3.96 3.06 10.31
C GLN A 53 4.99 3.39 9.23
N LEU A 54 5.09 2.56 8.20
CA LEU A 54 6.00 2.80 7.07
C LEU A 54 5.56 4.00 6.23
N LEU A 55 4.25 4.12 5.96
CA LEU A 55 3.70 5.24 5.22
C LEU A 55 3.84 6.58 5.97
N ASP A 56 3.70 6.54 7.30
CA ASP A 56 3.91 7.72 8.15
C ASP A 56 5.39 8.17 8.09
N GLN A 57 6.34 7.23 8.20
CA GLN A 57 7.78 7.53 8.08
C GLN A 57 8.15 8.10 6.72
N LEU A 58 7.58 7.58 5.63
CA LEU A 58 7.83 8.11 4.28
C LEU A 58 7.25 9.52 4.11
N SER A 59 6.12 9.82 4.75
CA SER A 59 5.52 11.16 4.69
C SER A 59 6.36 12.20 5.46
N ASP A 60 7.00 11.80 6.56
CA ASP A 60 7.98 12.62 7.29
C ASP A 60 9.29 12.79 6.49
N ALA A 61 9.75 11.73 5.81
CA ALA A 61 10.96 11.76 5.00
C ALA A 61 10.84 12.67 3.76
N ASP A 62 9.68 12.65 3.07
CA ASP A 62 9.38 13.59 1.98
C ASP A 62 9.34 15.05 2.48
N SER A 63 8.88 15.29 3.72
CA SER A 63 8.83 16.64 4.32
C SER A 63 10.20 17.15 4.78
N SER A 64 11.12 16.24 5.12
CA SER A 64 12.49 16.55 5.54
C SER A 64 13.44 16.86 4.36
N ALA A 65 13.12 16.36 3.16
CA ALA A 65 13.92 16.59 1.96
C ALA A 65 13.77 18.00 1.34
N ASP A 66 12.80 18.80 1.81
CA ASP A 66 12.47 20.14 1.28
C ASP A 66 12.91 21.30 2.21
N ALA A 67 13.72 21.04 3.24
CA ALA A 67 14.22 22.03 4.22
C ALA A 67 15.73 22.28 4.12
#